data_AF-A0A7S1YPZ7-F1
#
_entry.id   AF-A0A7S1YPZ7-F1
#
_cell.length_a   1.000
_cell.length_b   1.000
_cell.length_c   1.000
_cell.angle_alpha   90.00
_cell.angle_beta   90.00
_cell.angle_gamma   90.00
#
_symmetry.space_group_name_H-M   'P 1'
#
loop_
_entity.id
_entity.type
_entity.pdbx_description
1 polymer ?
#
loop_
_entity_poly.entity_id
_entity_poly.type
_entity_poly.pdbx_seq_one_letter_code
_entity_poly.pdbx_strand_id
1 'polypeptide(L)'
;EGCKEGEGNLETCLFDVANLINAATESAINIEYAEINLKAAKKARGIAAFESCSEYALKGISMLPSNAWDSHPDVTLKLFSLAAEAEGYLGHLDKMESYYNEVLSQTSIST
;
A
#
# COMPACT_ATOMS: atom_id res chain seq x y z
N GLU A 1 -31.26 10.31 22.19
CA GLU A 1 -30.81 9.83 20.87
C GLU A 1 -29.30 9.97 20.82
N GLY A 2 -28.58 8.87 20.68
CA GLY A 2 -27.14 8.90 20.43
C GLY A 2 -26.89 8.81 18.92
N CYS A 3 -25.82 9.44 18.44
CA CYS A 3 -25.00 8.92 17.34
C CYS A 3 -23.78 9.83 17.06
N LYS A 4 -22.61 9.29 17.40
CA LYS A 4 -21.32 9.36 16.70
C LYS A 4 -20.66 10.74 16.48
N GLU A 5 -19.96 11.21 17.50
CA GLU A 5 -18.69 11.95 17.31
C GLU A 5 -17.56 10.94 17.54
N GLY A 6 -16.79 10.59 16.51
CA GLY A 6 -15.68 9.64 16.71
C GLY A 6 -14.88 9.17 15.50
N GLU A 7 -15.07 9.69 14.30
CA GLU A 7 -14.35 9.18 13.11
C GLU A 7 -13.44 10.22 12.41
N GLY A 8 -13.46 11.50 12.82
CA GLY A 8 -12.74 12.57 12.12
C GLY A 8 -11.27 12.82 12.51
N ASN A 9 -10.74 12.17 13.56
CA ASN A 9 -9.41 12.53 14.10
C ASN A 9 -8.35 11.44 13.93
N LEU A 10 -8.74 10.16 14.05
CA LEU A 10 -7.85 9.03 13.73
C LEU A 10 -7.48 9.00 12.24
N GLU A 11 -8.33 9.61 11.43
CA GLU A 11 -8.27 9.64 9.99
C GLU A 11 -7.15 10.53 9.44
N THR A 12 -6.94 11.71 10.01
CA THR A 12 -5.88 12.64 9.59
C THR A 12 -4.51 12.16 10.08
N CYS A 13 -4.45 11.56 11.28
CA CYS A 13 -3.22 11.07 11.86
C CYS A 13 -2.51 10.00 11.01
N LEU A 14 -3.23 9.15 10.29
CA LEU A 14 -2.58 8.08 9.51
C LEU A 14 -1.81 8.62 8.29
N PHE A 15 -2.35 9.63 7.59
CA PHE A 15 -1.64 10.27 6.50
C PHE A 15 -0.42 11.04 7.03
N ASP A 16 -0.59 11.79 8.12
CA ASP A 16 0.50 12.53 8.74
C ASP A 16 1.63 11.61 9.22
N VAL A 17 1.29 10.49 9.86
CA VAL A 17 2.27 9.50 10.33
C VAL A 17 2.98 8.82 9.16
N ALA A 18 2.26 8.41 8.12
CA ALA A 18 2.87 7.80 6.94
C ALA A 18 3.81 8.80 6.24
N ASN A 19 3.40 10.06 6.09
CA ASN A 19 4.21 11.11 5.48
C ASN A 19 5.49 11.40 6.28
N LEU A 20 5.37 11.53 7.62
CA LEU A 20 6.52 11.76 8.49
C LEU A 20 7.53 10.62 8.44
N ILE A 21 7.06 9.38 8.50
CA ILE A 21 7.93 8.19 8.41
C ILE A 21 8.58 8.14 7.03
N ASN A 22 7.82 8.32 5.96
CA ASN A 22 8.34 8.26 4.59
C ASN A 22 9.43 9.32 4.34
N ALA A 23 9.30 10.50 4.94
CA ALA A 23 10.32 11.55 4.92
C ALA A 23 11.56 11.21 5.77
N ALA A 24 11.40 10.51 6.89
CA ALA A 24 12.50 10.18 7.80
C ALA A 24 13.27 8.91 7.40
N THR A 25 12.66 7.99 6.65
CA THR A 25 13.15 6.61 6.49
C THR A 25 13.25 6.20 5.03
N GLU A 26 13.61 7.16 4.17
CA GLU A 26 13.43 7.09 2.71
C GLU A 26 13.98 5.81 2.05
N SER A 27 14.92 5.12 2.69
CA SER A 27 15.60 3.90 2.22
C SER A 27 15.66 2.74 3.24
N ALA A 28 14.95 2.80 4.37
CA ALA A 28 15.02 1.73 5.37
C ALA A 28 14.03 0.60 5.04
N ILE A 29 14.55 -0.60 4.79
CA ILE A 29 13.74 -1.83 4.73
C ILE A 29 13.18 -2.09 6.13
N ASN A 30 11.87 -1.99 6.29
CA ASN A 30 11.19 -2.22 7.55
C ASN A 30 9.72 -2.59 7.30
N ILE A 31 9.35 -3.80 7.73
CA ILE A 31 7.99 -4.33 7.52
C ILE A 31 6.92 -3.50 8.23
N GLU A 32 7.23 -2.90 9.39
CA GLU A 32 6.27 -2.05 10.11
C GLU A 32 5.93 -0.80 9.29
N TYR A 33 6.91 -0.24 8.57
CA TYR A 33 6.68 0.90 7.69
C TYR A 33 5.94 0.51 6.41
N ALA A 34 6.19 -0.69 5.89
CA ALA A 34 5.40 -1.24 4.79
C ALA A 34 3.92 -1.42 5.21
N GLU A 35 3.65 -1.87 6.43
CA GLU A 35 2.28 -1.99 6.96
C GLU A 35 1.59 -0.64 7.18
N ILE A 36 2.32 0.38 7.64
CA ILE A 36 1.77 1.74 7.78
C ILE A 36 1.38 2.29 6.41
N ASN A 37 2.27 2.15 5.42
CA ASN A 37 2.00 2.53 4.04
C ASN A 37 0.83 1.73 3.43
N LEU A 38 0.70 0.44 3.75
CA LEU A 38 -0.46 -0.35 3.34
C LEU A 38 -1.78 0.21 3.91
N LYS A 39 -1.80 0.61 5.18
CA LYS A 39 -2.99 1.22 5.80
C LYS A 39 -3.32 2.56 5.13
N ALA A 40 -2.32 3.40 4.85
CA ALA A 40 -2.50 4.67 4.16
C ALA A 40 -3.03 4.47 2.72
N ALA A 41 -2.48 3.50 1.97
CA ALA A 41 -2.93 3.16 0.63
C ALA A 41 -4.39 2.67 0.62
N LYS A 42 -4.77 1.74 1.52
CA LYS A 42 -6.17 1.27 1.65
C LYS A 42 -7.13 2.42 1.93
N LYS A 43 -6.70 3.38 2.74
CA LYS A 43 -7.51 4.53 3.06
C LYS A 43 -7.66 5.46 1.87
N ALA A 44 -6.57 5.78 1.18
CA ALA A 44 -6.58 6.58 -0.04
C ALA A 44 -7.50 5.96 -1.11
N ARG A 45 -7.43 4.63 -1.29
CA ARG A 45 -8.38 3.87 -2.12
C ARG A 45 -9.84 4.10 -1.68
N GLY A 46 -10.12 4.02 -0.37
CA GLY A 46 -11.48 4.18 0.17
C GLY A 46 -12.14 5.52 -0.14
N ILE A 47 -11.33 6.57 -0.35
CA ILE A 47 -11.80 7.92 -0.74
C ILE A 47 -11.52 8.24 -2.22
N ALA A 48 -11.17 7.23 -3.03
CA ALA A 48 -10.81 7.36 -4.45
C ALA A 48 -9.64 8.32 -4.76
N ALA A 49 -8.74 8.54 -3.79
CA ALA A 49 -7.49 9.28 -3.99
C ALA A 49 -6.42 8.36 -4.59
N PHE A 50 -6.58 7.99 -5.87
CA PHE A 50 -5.75 6.95 -6.51
C PHE A 50 -4.29 7.35 -6.70
N GLU A 51 -3.97 8.63 -6.88
CA GLU A 51 -2.59 9.11 -6.88
C GLU A 51 -1.90 8.79 -5.55
N SER A 52 -2.50 9.23 -4.43
CA SER A 52 -1.97 8.94 -3.09
C SER A 52 -1.99 7.43 -2.78
N CYS A 53 -2.99 6.70 -3.25
CA CYS A 53 -3.04 5.24 -3.10
C CYS A 53 -1.83 4.59 -3.76
N SER A 54 -1.49 4.99 -5.00
CA SER A 54 -0.30 4.51 -5.69
C SER A 54 0.96 4.90 -4.89
N GLU A 55 1.12 6.17 -4.52
CA GLU A 55 2.31 6.64 -3.78
C GLU A 55 2.57 5.84 -2.50
N TYR A 56 1.54 5.64 -1.66
CA TYR A 56 1.68 4.85 -0.44
C TYR A 56 1.94 3.38 -0.73
N ALA A 57 1.26 2.78 -1.72
CA ALA A 57 1.50 1.39 -2.09
C ALA A 57 2.96 1.17 -2.55
N LEU A 58 3.47 2.04 -3.41
CA LEU A 58 4.85 1.97 -3.92
C LEU A 58 5.88 2.17 -2.81
N LYS A 59 5.64 3.13 -1.92
CA LYS A 59 6.53 3.33 -0.77
C LYS A 59 6.52 2.12 0.14
N GLY A 60 5.36 1.53 0.40
CA GLY A 60 5.25 0.27 1.13
C GLY A 60 6.02 -0.88 0.47
N ILE A 61 5.92 -1.03 -0.86
CA ILE A 61 6.68 -2.04 -1.62
C ILE A 61 8.19 -1.84 -1.44
N SER A 62 8.68 -0.60 -1.50
CA SER A 62 10.11 -0.31 -1.35
C SER A 62 10.67 -0.65 0.05
N MET A 63 9.81 -0.78 1.05
CA MET A 63 10.16 -1.10 2.44
C MET A 63 10.08 -2.59 2.77
N LEU A 64 9.61 -3.41 1.83
CA LEU A 64 9.52 -4.85 2.00
C LEU A 64 10.93 -5.49 2.00
N PRO A 65 11.18 -6.51 2.84
CA PRO A 65 12.40 -7.30 2.73
C PRO A 65 12.43 -8.09 1.42
N SER A 66 13.61 -8.50 0.98
CA SER A 66 13.78 -9.24 -0.28
C SER A 66 13.02 -10.57 -0.32
N ASN A 67 12.76 -11.19 0.85
CA ASN A 67 11.98 -12.42 1.00
C ASN A 67 10.54 -12.16 1.46
N ALA A 68 9.97 -10.99 1.18
CA ALA A 68 8.65 -10.59 1.68
C ALA A 68 7.50 -11.46 1.15
N TRP A 69 7.63 -12.04 -0.03
CA TRP A 69 6.66 -13.00 -0.56
C TRP A 69 6.56 -14.27 0.29
N ASP A 70 7.68 -14.74 0.85
CA ASP A 70 7.69 -15.91 1.74
C ASP A 70 7.38 -15.56 3.19
N SER A 71 7.97 -14.46 3.68
CA SER A 71 7.91 -14.08 5.10
C SER A 71 6.66 -13.27 5.47
N HIS A 72 6.12 -12.49 4.55
CA HIS A 72 4.98 -11.58 4.77
C HIS A 72 4.01 -11.55 3.55
N PRO A 73 3.54 -12.71 3.07
CA PRO A 73 2.76 -12.83 1.83
C PRO A 73 1.54 -11.90 1.81
N ASP A 74 0.85 -11.79 2.94
CA ASP A 74 -0.36 -10.99 3.08
C ASP A 74 -0.13 -9.49 2.84
N VAL A 75 0.94 -8.94 3.40
CA VAL A 75 1.28 -7.51 3.28
C VAL A 75 1.73 -7.23 1.86
N THR A 76 2.62 -8.08 1.34
CA THR A 76 3.17 -8.00 0.00
C THR A 76 2.06 -8.06 -1.06
N LEU A 77 1.20 -9.09 -1.01
CA LEU A 77 0.09 -9.25 -1.95
C LEU A 77 -0.83 -8.03 -1.97
N LYS A 78 -1.19 -7.50 -0.79
CA LYS A 78 -2.11 -6.35 -0.70
C LYS A 78 -1.48 -5.07 -1.22
N LEU A 79 -0.19 -4.85 -0.98
CA LEU A 79 0.54 -3.69 -1.51
C LEU A 79 0.60 -3.71 -3.04
N PHE A 80 1.03 -4.84 -3.63
CA PHE A 80 1.08 -4.98 -5.09
C PHE A 80 -0.31 -4.90 -5.74
N SER A 81 -1.34 -5.48 -5.11
CA SER A 81 -2.72 -5.39 -5.61
C SER A 81 -3.26 -3.96 -5.61
N LEU A 82 -2.98 -3.19 -4.54
CA LEU A 82 -3.39 -1.78 -4.47
C LEU A 82 -2.62 -0.90 -5.45
N ALA A 83 -1.34 -1.17 -5.68
CA ALA A 83 -0.56 -0.49 -6.72
C ALA A 83 -1.16 -0.77 -8.10
N ALA A 84 -1.43 -2.03 -8.43
CA ALA A 84 -2.05 -2.40 -9.71
C ALA A 84 -3.42 -1.70 -9.90
N GLU A 85 -4.29 -1.77 -8.91
CA GLU A 85 -5.60 -1.13 -8.94
C GLU A 85 -5.51 0.39 -9.14
N ALA A 86 -4.66 1.06 -8.34
CA ALA A 86 -4.50 2.51 -8.43
C ALA A 86 -3.97 2.95 -9.80
N GLU A 87 -2.95 2.27 -10.34
CA GLU A 87 -2.42 2.55 -11.67
C GLU A 87 -3.46 2.28 -12.77
N GLY A 88 -4.32 1.28 -12.60
CA GLY A 88 -5.45 1.02 -13.49
C GLY A 88 -6.47 2.17 -13.51
N TYR A 89 -6.81 2.72 -12.36
CA TYR A 89 -7.69 3.90 -12.26
C TYR A 89 -7.05 5.17 -12.82
N LEU A 90 -5.72 5.31 -12.72
CA LEU A 90 -4.97 6.43 -13.30
C LEU A 90 -4.71 6.27 -14.81
N GLY A 91 -5.02 5.11 -15.39
CA GLY A 91 -4.81 4.83 -16.81
C GLY A 91 -3.37 4.43 -17.17
N HIS A 92 -2.52 4.15 -16.18
CA HIS A 92 -1.13 3.72 -16.38
C HIS A 92 -1.05 2.19 -16.54
N LEU A 93 -1.57 1.70 -17.66
CA LEU A 93 -1.77 0.26 -17.89
C LEU A 93 -0.46 -0.56 -17.84
N ASP A 94 0.65 -0.02 -18.34
CA ASP A 94 1.96 -0.71 -18.32
C ASP A 94 2.42 -1.01 -16.87
N LYS A 95 2.22 -0.05 -15.96
CA LYS A 95 2.56 -0.21 -14.54
C LYS A 95 1.61 -1.17 -13.84
N MET A 96 0.31 -1.03 -14.11
CA MET A 96 -0.70 -1.96 -13.60
C MET A 96 -0.36 -3.41 -13.98
N GLU A 97 -0.04 -3.65 -15.24
CA GLU A 97 0.31 -4.99 -15.74
C GLU A 97 1.59 -5.50 -15.08
N SER A 98 2.60 -4.66 -14.89
CA SER A 98 3.81 -5.04 -14.17
C SER A 98 3.53 -5.52 -12.73
N TYR A 99 2.70 -4.79 -11.97
CA TYR A 99 2.36 -5.19 -10.59
C TYR A 99 1.47 -6.44 -10.55
N TYR A 100 0.56 -6.56 -11.52
CA TYR A 100 -0.28 -7.74 -11.64
C TYR A 100 0.52 -9.01 -11.97
N ASN A 101 1.46 -8.91 -12.90
CA ASN A 101 2.35 -10.01 -13.26
C ASN A 101 3.25 -10.45 -12.10
N GLU A 102 3.71 -9.51 -11.29
CA GLU A 102 4.44 -9.82 -10.05
C GLU A 102 3.58 -10.68 -9.11
N VAL A 103 2.32 -10.30 -8.88
CA VAL A 103 1.39 -11.10 -8.06
C VAL A 103 1.17 -12.50 -8.65
N LEU A 104 0.93 -12.60 -9.97
CA LEU A 104 0.70 -13.86 -10.63
C LEU A 104 1.91 -14.81 -10.59
N SER A 105 3.12 -14.26 -10.64
CA SER A 105 4.36 -15.06 -10.56
C SER A 105 4.44 -15.87 -9.26
N GLN A 106 3.83 -15.38 -8.19
CA GLN A 106 3.85 -16.00 -6.87
C GLN A 106 2.70 -17.00 -6.68
N THR A 107 1.52 -16.73 -7.25
CA THR A 107 0.40 -17.69 -7.22
C THR A 107 0.66 -18.92 -8.09
N SER A 108 1.44 -18.75 -9.16
CA SER A 108 1.74 -19.82 -10.13
C SER A 108 2.73 -20.88 -9.63
N ILE A 109 3.33 -20.68 -8.45
CA ILE A 109 4.29 -21.62 -7.84
C ILE A 109 3.61 -22.56 -6.83
N SER A 110 2.33 -22.35 -6.51
CA SER A 110 1.52 -23.27 -5.68
C SER A 110 0.54 -24.07 -6.55
N THR A 111 1.04 -25.03 -7.34
CA THR A 111 0.26 -26.15 -7.87
C THR A 111 1.15 -27.37 -7.98
#